data_AF-D9IEW5-F1
#
_entry.id   AF-D9IEW5-F1
#
_cell.length_a   1.000
_cell.length_b   1.000
_cell.length_c   1.000
_cell.angle_alpha   90.00
_cell.angle_beta   90.00
_cell.angle_gamma   90.00
#
_symmetry.space_group_name_H-M   'P 1'
#
loop_
_entity.id
_entity.type
_entity.pdbx_description
1 polymer ?
#
loop_
_entity_poly.entity_id
_entity_poly.type
_entity_poly.pdbx_seq_one_letter_code
_entity_poly.pdbx_strand_id
1 'polypeptide(L)'
;VGYLLVKHSQSEQTPMCPVGMAKLWDGYSLLYLEGQEMAHNQDLGLAGSCLPRFNTMPFLYCNPGDICYYASRNDKSYWLSTTAPLPMMPVEEGEIKPYISRCSVCEAPSVAIAVHSQDITIPQCPVGWRSLWIGYSYLMHTAAGNEGGGQSLSSPGSCLEDFRTTPFIECNGAKGTCHY
;
A
#
# COMPACT_ATOMS: atom_id res chain seq x y z
N VAL A 1 5.26 21.42 -14.17
CA VAL A 1 5.29 20.81 -12.81
C VAL A 1 4.95 19.35 -13.01
N GLY A 2 5.78 18.42 -12.55
CA GLY A 2 5.52 16.98 -12.69
C GLY A 2 4.78 16.47 -11.45
N TYR A 3 3.56 15.97 -11.64
CA TYR A 3 2.78 15.32 -10.58
C TYR A 3 2.93 13.81 -10.68
N LEU A 4 2.76 13.11 -9.56
CA LEU A 4 2.81 11.65 -9.52
C LEU A 4 1.42 11.10 -9.27
N LEU A 5 1.06 10.06 -10.03
CA LEU A 5 -0.10 9.22 -9.77
C LEU A 5 0.40 7.85 -9.33
N VAL A 6 -0.12 7.35 -8.21
CA VAL A 6 0.14 5.98 -7.76
C VAL A 6 -1.13 5.15 -7.94
N LYS A 7 -0.96 3.96 -8.50
CA LYS A 7 -2.04 3.00 -8.68
C LYS A 7 -1.65 1.67 -8.03
N HIS A 8 -2.52 1.13 -7.19
CA HIS A 8 -2.39 -0.19 -6.56
C HIS A 8 -3.39 -1.15 -7.20
N SER A 9 -2.95 -2.34 -7.61
CA SER A 9 -3.82 -3.27 -8.35
C SER A 9 -4.63 -4.20 -7.46
N GLN A 10 -4.30 -4.30 -6.16
CA GLN A 10 -4.83 -5.32 -5.25
C GLN A 10 -4.75 -6.75 -5.85
N SER A 11 -3.73 -7.00 -6.68
CA SER A 11 -3.47 -8.26 -7.37
C SER A 11 -1.97 -8.48 -7.59
N GLU A 12 -1.59 -9.68 -8.02
CA GLU A 12 -0.20 -10.03 -8.36
C GLU A 12 0.30 -9.34 -9.64
N GLN A 13 -0.61 -8.74 -10.41
CA GLN A 13 -0.32 -8.11 -11.69
C GLN A 13 -0.09 -6.62 -11.51
N THR A 14 0.95 -6.10 -12.16
CA THR A 14 1.28 -4.68 -12.15
C THR A 14 0.17 -3.88 -12.84
N PRO A 15 -0.42 -2.85 -12.20
CA PRO A 15 -1.45 -2.03 -12.83
C PRO A 15 -0.85 -1.18 -13.95
N MET A 16 -1.60 -0.99 -15.04
CA MET A 16 -1.17 -0.10 -16.12
C MET A 16 -1.35 1.37 -15.72
N CYS A 17 -0.42 2.23 -16.13
CA CYS A 17 -0.63 3.68 -16.03
C CYS A 17 -1.75 4.13 -16.97
N PRO A 18 -2.57 5.12 -16.59
CA PRO A 18 -3.60 5.68 -17.48
C PRO A 18 -3.01 6.21 -18.80
N VAL A 19 -3.83 6.21 -19.85
CA VAL A 19 -3.42 6.69 -21.18
C VAL A 19 -2.90 8.12 -21.11
N GLY A 20 -1.70 8.34 -21.65
CA GLY A 20 -1.02 9.65 -21.65
C GLY A 20 -0.16 9.92 -20.42
N MET A 21 -0.08 8.98 -19.46
CA MET A 21 0.81 9.06 -18.30
C MET A 21 1.96 8.06 -18.44
N ALA A 22 3.20 8.54 -18.37
CA ALA A 22 4.38 7.70 -18.50
C ALA A 22 4.63 6.93 -17.19
N LYS A 23 4.86 5.61 -17.26
CA LYS A 23 5.27 4.83 -16.08
C LYS A 23 6.70 5.19 -15.71
N LEU A 24 6.91 5.55 -14.44
CA LEU A 24 8.24 5.80 -13.88
C LEU A 24 8.85 4.51 -13.31
N TRP A 25 8.11 3.80 -12.46
CA TRP A 25 8.47 2.47 -11.97
C TRP A 25 7.25 1.66 -11.56
N ASP A 26 7.47 0.38 -11.31
CA ASP A 26 6.51 -0.50 -10.64
C ASP A 26 7.14 -1.18 -9.44
N GLY A 27 6.28 -1.75 -8.58
CA GLY A 27 6.72 -2.30 -7.31
C GLY A 27 5.64 -3.06 -6.56
N TYR A 28 5.77 -3.04 -5.24
CA TYR A 28 4.92 -3.69 -4.27
C TYR A 28 4.28 -2.64 -3.36
N SER A 29 3.04 -2.90 -2.97
CA SER A 29 2.16 -1.94 -2.30
C SER A 29 2.41 -1.93 -0.79
N LEU A 30 3.34 -1.10 -0.34
CA LEU A 30 3.63 -0.90 1.08
C LEU A 30 2.51 -0.08 1.73
N LEU A 31 1.98 -0.56 2.85
CA LEU A 31 0.97 0.15 3.64
C LEU A 31 1.65 0.88 4.81
N TYR A 32 2.34 0.14 5.67
CA TYR A 32 3.08 0.72 6.79
C TYR A 32 4.19 -0.22 7.29
N LEU A 33 5.10 0.35 8.06
CA LEU A 33 6.17 -0.36 8.78
C LEU A 33 5.90 -0.27 10.27
N GLU A 34 6.22 -1.31 11.02
CA GLU A 34 6.14 -1.31 12.47
C GLU A 34 7.50 -1.62 13.05
N GLY A 35 8.11 -0.62 13.68
CA GLY A 35 9.40 -0.73 14.34
C GLY A 35 9.25 -0.38 15.80
N GLN A 36 9.74 -1.23 16.70
CA GLN A 36 9.56 -1.03 18.15
C GLN A 36 8.09 -0.85 18.57
N GLU A 37 7.16 -1.58 17.96
CA GLU A 37 5.71 -1.48 18.22
C GLU A 37 5.13 -0.08 17.92
N MET A 38 5.76 0.66 17.01
CA MET A 38 5.28 1.95 16.52
C MET A 38 5.09 1.90 15.00
N ALA A 39 3.89 2.23 14.54
CA ALA A 39 3.56 2.26 13.12
C ALA A 39 4.03 3.55 12.44
N HIS A 40 4.60 3.39 11.25
CA HIS A 40 4.91 4.46 10.31
C HIS A 40 4.30 4.17 8.94
N ASN A 41 3.28 4.96 8.58
CA ASN A 41 2.43 4.72 7.42
C ASN A 41 2.92 5.43 6.17
N GLN A 42 2.59 4.85 5.01
CA GLN A 42 2.65 5.51 3.71
C GLN A 42 1.23 5.76 3.21
N ASP A 43 0.98 6.99 2.73
CA ASP A 43 -0.28 7.29 2.04
C ASP A 43 -0.26 6.54 0.69
N LEU A 44 -1.30 5.74 0.44
CA LEU A 44 -1.42 4.91 -0.76
C LEU A 44 -1.55 5.72 -2.05
N GLY A 45 -1.84 7.02 -1.98
CA GLY A 45 -1.82 7.92 -3.13
C GLY A 45 -0.46 8.55 -3.41
N LEU A 46 0.54 8.34 -2.54
CA LEU A 46 1.88 8.90 -2.67
C LEU A 46 2.90 7.84 -3.07
N ALA A 47 3.92 8.25 -3.83
CA ALA A 47 4.91 7.34 -4.41
C ALA A 47 5.69 6.48 -3.38
N GLY A 48 5.73 6.90 -2.12
CA GLY A 48 6.35 6.15 -1.02
C GLY A 48 5.65 4.82 -0.69
N SER A 49 4.37 4.67 -1.04
CA SER A 49 3.65 3.39 -0.91
C SER A 49 4.03 2.36 -1.96
N CYS A 50 4.81 2.72 -2.99
CA CYS A 50 5.16 1.82 -4.09
C CYS A 50 6.65 1.48 -4.10
N LEU A 51 7.03 0.46 -3.33
CA LEU A 51 8.42 0.03 -3.19
C LEU A 51 8.85 -0.88 -4.36
N PRO A 52 9.93 -0.56 -5.10
CA PRO A 52 10.38 -1.37 -6.23
C PRO A 52 10.79 -2.81 -5.87
N ARG A 53 11.14 -3.05 -4.60
CA ARG A 53 11.57 -4.37 -4.11
C ARG A 53 10.80 -4.72 -2.85
N PHE A 54 10.22 -5.91 -2.86
CA PHE A 54 9.61 -6.50 -1.67
C PHE A 54 10.68 -7.08 -0.75
N ASN A 55 10.45 -6.95 0.55
CA ASN A 55 11.18 -7.65 1.60
C ASN A 55 10.27 -7.67 2.85
N THR A 56 10.22 -8.78 3.58
CA THR A 56 9.50 -8.85 4.86
C THR A 56 10.07 -7.88 5.90
N MET A 57 11.35 -7.52 5.77
CA MET A 57 12.04 -6.50 6.56
C MET A 57 12.74 -5.48 5.65
N PRO A 58 12.04 -4.46 5.12
CA PRO A 58 12.61 -3.51 4.15
C PRO A 58 13.42 -2.37 4.80
N PHE A 59 13.66 -2.41 6.11
CA PHE A 59 14.38 -1.38 6.86
C PHE A 59 15.35 -1.98 7.89
N LEU A 60 16.19 -1.13 8.47
CA LEU A 60 17.08 -1.43 9.57
C LEU A 60 16.98 -0.30 10.60
N TYR A 61 17.42 -0.55 11.83
CA TYR A 61 17.51 0.48 12.86
C TYR A 61 18.94 0.57 13.40
N CYS A 62 19.33 1.77 13.83
CA CYS A 62 20.63 2.04 14.44
C CYS A 62 20.44 2.70 15.80
N ASN A 63 21.37 2.45 16.71
CA ASN A 63 21.40 3.11 18.01
C ASN A 63 22.42 4.27 18.04
N PRO A 64 22.41 5.15 19.07
CA PRO A 64 23.39 6.23 19.20
C PRO A 64 24.85 5.77 19.40
N GLY A 65 25.10 4.47 19.51
CA GLY A 65 26.44 3.88 19.62
C GLY A 65 27.04 3.46 18.29
N ASP A 66 26.52 3.98 17.17
CA ASP A 66 26.94 3.65 15.80
C ASP A 66 26.82 2.17 15.42
N ILE A 67 25.92 1.42 16.09
CA ILE A 67 25.62 0.02 15.79
C ILE A 67 24.24 -0.07 15.14
N CYS A 68 24.18 -0.75 14.00
CA CYS A 68 22.95 -0.99 13.25
C CYS A 68 22.58 -2.48 13.26
N TYR A 69 21.29 -2.75 13.32
CA TYR A 69 20.72 -4.09 13.34
C TYR A 69 19.71 -4.24 12.20
N TYR A 70 19.82 -5.35 11.48
CA TYR A 70 18.90 -5.72 10.40
C TYR A 70 18.21 -7.04 10.76
N ALA A 71 16.88 -7.07 10.67
CA ALA A 71 16.06 -8.26 10.94
C ALA A 71 16.39 -8.99 12.27
N SER A 72 16.88 -8.25 13.27
CA SER A 72 17.37 -8.79 14.56
C SER A 72 16.37 -8.59 15.72
N ARG A 73 15.16 -8.11 15.42
CA ARG A 73 14.04 -7.87 16.35
C ARG A 73 12.74 -8.37 15.72
N ASN A 74 11.68 -8.47 16.52
CA ASN A 74 10.31 -8.76 16.08
C ASN A 74 9.60 -7.57 15.39
N ASP A 75 10.34 -6.77 14.61
CA ASP A 75 9.72 -5.71 13.80
C ASP A 75 8.94 -6.32 12.61
N LYS A 76 8.00 -5.55 12.04
CA LYS A 76 7.05 -6.04 11.04
C LYS A 76 6.89 -5.07 9.88
N SER A 77 6.38 -5.58 8.76
CA SER A 77 5.93 -4.77 7.62
C SER A 77 4.54 -5.19 7.17
N TYR A 78 3.78 -4.25 6.64
CA TYR A 78 2.40 -4.46 6.22
C TYR A 78 2.22 -3.99 4.79
N TRP A 79 1.53 -4.82 4.00
CA TRP A 79 1.42 -4.65 2.56
C TRP A 79 -0.04 -4.79 2.14
N LEU A 80 -0.50 -4.01 1.16
CA LEU A 80 -1.82 -4.27 0.56
C LEU A 80 -1.84 -5.68 -0.04
N SER A 81 -2.95 -6.38 0.16
CA SER A 81 -3.08 -7.79 -0.19
C SER A 81 -3.78 -8.01 -1.54
N THR A 82 -3.71 -9.25 -2.04
CA THR A 82 -4.42 -9.71 -3.25
C THR A 82 -5.72 -10.46 -2.92
N THR A 83 -6.42 -10.95 -3.95
CA THR A 83 -7.59 -11.84 -3.82
C THR A 83 -7.21 -13.31 -3.58
N ALA A 84 -5.92 -13.61 -3.37
CA ALA A 84 -5.49 -14.96 -3.06
C ALA A 84 -6.22 -15.50 -1.81
N PRO A 85 -6.61 -16.79 -1.81
CA PRO A 85 -7.37 -17.38 -0.71
C PRO A 85 -6.55 -17.32 0.59
N LEU A 86 -7.20 -16.98 1.71
CA LEU A 86 -6.56 -16.90 3.02
C LEU A 86 -5.80 -18.21 3.34
N PRO A 87 -4.47 -18.15 3.57
CA PRO A 87 -3.69 -19.34 3.85
C PRO A 87 -4.01 -19.84 5.26
N MET A 88 -4.02 -21.16 5.47
CA MET A 88 -4.28 -21.75 6.79
C MET A 88 -3.09 -21.61 7.76
N MET A 89 -1.90 -21.37 7.23
CA MET A 89 -0.65 -21.19 7.99
C MET A 89 0.13 -19.99 7.40
N PRO A 90 1.09 -19.41 8.14
CA PRO A 90 1.97 -18.40 7.58
C PRO A 90 2.68 -18.90 6.32
N VAL A 91 2.75 -18.04 5.30
CA VAL A 91 3.42 -18.34 4.02
C VAL A 91 4.84 -17.76 4.04
N GLU A 92 5.76 -18.44 3.35
CA GLU A 92 7.20 -18.11 3.39
C GLU A 92 7.77 -17.97 1.97
N GLU A 93 8.85 -17.20 1.84
CA GLU A 93 9.65 -17.06 0.61
C GLU A 93 8.81 -16.82 -0.67
N GLY A 94 8.84 -17.76 -1.63
CA GLY A 94 8.15 -17.67 -2.91
C GLY A 94 6.63 -17.76 -2.80
N GLU A 95 6.11 -18.37 -1.73
CA GLU A 95 4.66 -18.52 -1.49
C GLU A 95 4.01 -17.23 -0.99
N ILE A 96 4.81 -16.22 -0.61
CA ILE A 96 4.33 -14.88 -0.24
C ILE A 96 3.87 -14.11 -1.47
N LYS A 97 4.55 -14.29 -2.62
CA LYS A 97 4.36 -13.47 -3.83
C LYS A 97 2.89 -13.36 -4.26
N PRO A 98 2.07 -14.43 -4.21
CA PRO A 98 0.65 -14.35 -4.52
C PRO A 98 -0.16 -13.37 -3.70
N TYR A 99 0.27 -13.07 -2.48
CA TYR A 99 -0.49 -12.28 -1.50
C TYR A 99 -0.14 -10.79 -1.51
N ILE A 100 0.92 -10.36 -2.19
CA ILE A 100 1.38 -8.97 -2.18
C ILE A 100 0.88 -8.21 -3.40
N SER A 101 0.07 -7.17 -3.18
CA SER A 101 -0.44 -6.28 -4.23
C SER A 101 0.69 -5.55 -4.94
N ARG A 102 0.58 -5.43 -6.26
CA ARG A 102 1.49 -4.64 -7.09
C ARG A 102 1.03 -3.20 -7.25
N CYS A 103 1.97 -2.33 -7.60
CA CYS A 103 1.71 -0.92 -7.83
C CYS A 103 2.51 -0.38 -9.01
N SER A 104 2.06 0.75 -9.55
CA SER A 104 2.75 1.54 -10.56
C SER A 104 2.75 3.01 -10.17
N VAL A 105 3.88 3.68 -10.39
CA VAL A 105 3.98 5.13 -10.26
C VAL A 105 4.11 5.75 -11.64
N CYS A 106 3.24 6.71 -11.93
CA CYS A 106 3.07 7.32 -13.23
C CYS A 106 3.29 8.83 -13.14
N GLU A 107 3.93 9.42 -14.14
CA GLU A 107 3.99 10.86 -14.32
C GLU A 107 2.65 11.37 -14.85
N ALA A 108 2.01 12.26 -14.08
CA ALA A 108 0.70 12.81 -14.37
C ALA A 108 0.79 14.29 -14.78
N PRO A 109 -0.07 14.75 -15.72
CA PRO A 109 -0.10 16.13 -16.18
C PRO A 109 -0.65 17.10 -15.13
N SER A 110 -1.41 16.61 -14.15
CA SER A 110 -2.06 17.38 -13.09
C SER A 110 -2.19 16.54 -11.81
N VAL A 111 -2.57 17.19 -10.70
CA VAL A 111 -2.94 16.49 -9.46
C VAL A 111 -4.13 15.56 -9.67
N ALA A 112 -4.18 14.48 -8.90
CA ALA A 112 -5.33 13.61 -8.75
C ALA A 112 -5.85 13.72 -7.31
N ILE A 113 -7.17 13.68 -7.15
CA ILE A 113 -7.85 13.73 -5.85
C ILE A 113 -8.90 12.63 -5.76
N ALA A 114 -9.20 12.20 -4.54
CA ALA A 114 -10.38 11.39 -4.24
C ALA A 114 -11.56 12.29 -3.84
N VAL A 115 -12.77 11.89 -4.24
CA VAL A 115 -14.04 12.51 -3.83
C VAL A 115 -14.94 11.40 -3.30
N HIS A 116 -15.53 11.61 -2.13
CA HIS A 116 -16.32 10.61 -1.42
C HIS A 116 -17.78 11.07 -1.30
N SER A 117 -18.74 10.21 -1.66
CA SER A 117 -20.17 10.54 -1.64
C SER A 117 -20.81 10.43 -0.25
N GLN A 118 -20.28 9.57 0.62
CA GLN A 118 -20.96 9.11 1.84
C GLN A 118 -22.34 8.51 1.58
N ASP A 119 -22.54 7.99 0.37
CA ASP A 119 -23.80 7.45 -0.14
C ASP A 119 -23.51 6.22 -1.02
N ILE A 120 -24.55 5.47 -1.42
CA ILE A 120 -24.44 4.37 -2.37
C ILE A 120 -24.20 4.85 -3.81
N THR A 121 -24.48 6.12 -4.08
CA THR A 121 -24.25 6.75 -5.38
C THR A 121 -22.79 7.14 -5.57
N ILE A 122 -22.29 6.95 -6.80
CA ILE A 122 -20.92 7.33 -7.17
C ILE A 122 -20.85 8.86 -7.27
N PRO A 123 -19.93 9.54 -6.53
CA PRO A 123 -19.81 10.98 -6.60
C PRO A 123 -19.31 11.41 -7.98
N GLN A 124 -19.86 12.51 -8.50
CA GLN A 124 -19.39 13.09 -9.75
C GLN A 124 -18.06 13.83 -9.53
N CYS A 125 -17.16 13.74 -10.52
CA CYS A 125 -15.94 14.53 -10.51
C CYS A 125 -16.28 16.03 -10.57
N PRO A 126 -15.49 16.93 -9.96
CA PRO A 126 -15.70 18.36 -10.08
C PRO A 126 -15.63 18.83 -11.54
N VAL A 127 -16.27 19.96 -11.85
CA VAL A 127 -16.30 20.50 -13.22
C VAL A 127 -14.87 20.72 -13.74
N GLY A 128 -14.57 20.21 -14.94
CA GLY A 128 -13.25 20.29 -15.57
C GLY A 128 -12.29 19.15 -15.19
N TRP A 129 -12.70 18.21 -14.32
CA TRP A 129 -11.90 17.04 -13.95
C TRP A 129 -12.30 15.80 -14.74
N ARG A 130 -11.30 14.95 -15.01
CA ARG A 130 -11.50 13.65 -15.66
C ARG A 130 -11.43 12.53 -14.62
N SER A 131 -12.38 11.60 -14.67
CA SER A 131 -12.35 10.39 -13.85
C SER A 131 -11.19 9.46 -14.26
N LEU A 132 -10.49 8.91 -13.26
CA LEU A 132 -9.40 7.94 -13.43
C LEU A 132 -9.88 6.52 -13.08
N TRP A 133 -10.49 6.33 -11.92
CA TRP A 133 -11.16 5.10 -11.49
C TRP A 133 -12.26 5.43 -10.48
N ILE A 134 -13.06 4.41 -10.14
CA ILE A 134 -14.07 4.43 -9.08
C ILE A 134 -13.72 3.36 -8.05
N GLY A 135 -14.22 3.50 -6.83
CA GLY A 135 -13.88 2.58 -5.76
C GLY A 135 -14.65 2.85 -4.48
N TYR A 136 -14.11 2.33 -3.38
CA TYR A 136 -14.68 2.40 -2.04
C TYR A 136 -13.83 3.29 -1.12
N SER A 137 -14.50 3.97 -0.20
CA SER A 137 -13.88 4.87 0.76
C SER A 137 -13.11 4.07 1.83
N TYR A 138 -11.79 4.02 1.70
CA TYR A 138 -10.86 3.40 2.64
C TYR A 138 -10.26 4.45 3.57
N LEU A 139 -10.69 4.44 4.83
CA LEU A 139 -10.36 5.47 5.80
C LEU A 139 -9.13 5.13 6.66
N MET A 140 -9.15 3.96 7.30
CA MET A 140 -8.14 3.57 8.30
C MET A 140 -8.01 2.07 8.44
N HIS A 141 -6.96 1.63 9.14
CA HIS A 141 -6.70 0.25 9.51
C HIS A 141 -5.95 0.17 10.84
N THR A 142 -6.05 -0.99 11.47
CA THR A 142 -5.34 -1.38 12.70
C THR A 142 -4.95 -2.84 12.58
N ALA A 143 -3.82 -3.25 13.15
CA ALA A 143 -3.43 -4.67 13.21
C ALA A 143 -2.89 -5.07 14.58
N ALA A 144 -1.57 -5.27 14.72
CA ALA A 144 -0.97 -5.71 15.97
C ALA A 144 -1.12 -4.63 17.06
N GLY A 145 -1.64 -5.04 18.23
CA GLY A 145 -1.91 -4.12 19.33
C GLY A 145 -2.93 -3.05 18.94
N ASN A 146 -2.56 -1.79 19.12
CA ASN A 146 -3.36 -0.63 18.70
C ASN A 146 -2.70 0.16 17.56
N GLU A 147 -1.68 -0.44 16.92
CA GLU A 147 -0.92 0.20 15.86
C GLU A 147 -1.62 0.06 14.50
N GLY A 148 -1.33 1.01 13.62
CA GLY A 148 -1.91 1.10 12.29
C GLY A 148 -1.87 2.54 11.77
N GLY A 149 -2.88 2.93 11.01
CA GLY A 149 -2.96 4.28 10.46
C GLY A 149 -4.14 4.46 9.53
N GLY A 150 -4.03 5.41 8.61
CA GLY A 150 -5.11 5.72 7.69
C GLY A 150 -4.68 6.55 6.51
N GLN A 151 -5.66 6.89 5.69
CA GLN A 151 -5.47 7.60 4.44
C GLN A 151 -6.04 9.01 4.53
N SER A 152 -5.42 9.96 3.82
CA SER A 152 -6.05 11.25 3.60
C SER A 152 -7.26 11.07 2.67
N LEU A 153 -8.45 11.50 3.09
CA LEU A 153 -9.67 11.41 2.25
C LEU A 153 -9.63 12.24 0.96
N SER A 154 -8.64 13.13 0.82
CA SER A 154 -8.41 13.85 -0.43
C SER A 154 -7.40 13.14 -1.34
N SER A 155 -6.60 12.22 -0.79
CA SER A 155 -5.61 11.45 -1.52
C SER A 155 -6.28 10.34 -2.32
N PRO A 156 -5.82 10.03 -3.55
CA PRO A 156 -6.27 8.84 -4.28
C PRO A 156 -6.14 7.53 -3.47
N GLY A 157 -5.25 7.48 -2.47
CA GLY A 157 -5.05 6.34 -1.59
C GLY A 157 -6.26 5.95 -0.72
N SER A 158 -7.20 6.88 -0.49
CA SER A 158 -8.45 6.59 0.21
C SER A 158 -9.53 5.96 -0.67
N CYS A 159 -9.29 5.76 -1.97
CA CYS A 159 -10.27 5.24 -2.92
C CYS A 159 -9.78 3.93 -3.57
N LEU A 160 -9.98 2.80 -2.88
CA LEU A 160 -9.59 1.47 -3.37
C LEU A 160 -10.60 0.95 -4.41
N GLU A 161 -10.15 0.48 -5.57
CA GLU A 161 -11.04 -0.04 -6.62
C GLU A 161 -11.89 -1.21 -6.13
N ASP A 162 -11.31 -2.10 -5.31
CA ASP A 162 -12.01 -3.25 -4.74
C ASP A 162 -12.18 -3.11 -3.22
N PHE A 163 -13.43 -3.20 -2.75
CA PHE A 163 -13.71 -3.34 -1.33
C PHE A 163 -13.22 -4.69 -0.80
N ARG A 164 -12.53 -4.68 0.34
CA ARG A 164 -12.15 -5.88 1.08
C ARG A 164 -12.23 -5.67 2.58
N THR A 165 -12.64 -6.71 3.29
CA THR A 165 -12.67 -6.74 4.77
C THR A 165 -11.26 -6.76 5.35
N THR A 166 -10.34 -7.46 4.71
CA THR A 166 -8.91 -7.55 5.08
C THR A 166 -8.04 -7.15 3.87
N PRO A 167 -7.88 -5.84 3.59
CA PRO A 167 -7.20 -5.35 2.39
C PRO A 167 -5.66 -5.39 2.49
N PHE A 168 -5.09 -5.93 3.58
CA PHE A 168 -3.66 -5.98 3.81
C PHE A 168 -3.25 -7.28 4.52
N ILE A 169 -1.95 -7.59 4.46
CA ILE A 169 -1.32 -8.77 5.07
C ILE A 169 -0.14 -8.32 5.95
N GLU A 170 0.05 -8.99 7.08
CA GLU A 170 1.17 -8.78 8.01
C GLU A 170 2.36 -9.65 7.58
N CYS A 171 3.56 -9.08 7.54
CA CYS A 171 4.81 -9.82 7.33
C CYS A 171 5.72 -9.68 8.55
N ASN A 172 6.08 -10.82 9.14
CA ASN A 172 7.04 -10.90 10.22
C ASN A 172 8.46 -10.80 9.64
N GLY A 173 9.15 -9.70 9.97
CA GLY A 173 10.37 -9.37 9.26
C GLY A 173 11.50 -10.36 9.49
N ALA A 174 11.79 -10.72 10.74
CA ALA A 174 12.88 -11.65 11.08
C ALA A 174 12.58 -13.10 10.68
N LYS A 175 11.31 -13.54 10.76
CA LYS A 175 10.92 -14.90 10.37
C LYS A 175 10.80 -15.08 8.86
N GLY A 176 10.65 -13.99 8.10
CA GLY A 176 10.47 -14.08 6.65
C GLY A 176 9.12 -14.66 6.24
N THR A 177 8.10 -14.55 7.10
CA THR A 177 6.78 -15.12 6.87
C THR A 177 5.71 -14.03 6.81
N CYS A 178 4.61 -14.28 6.10
CA CYS A 178 3.44 -13.39 6.09
C CYS A 178 2.14 -14.14 6.42
N HIS A 179 1.23 -13.47 7.11
CA HIS A 179 -0.08 -14.00 7.48
C HIS A 179 -1.12 -12.88 7.70
N TYR A 180 -2.39 -13.26 7.80
CA TYR A 180 -3.49 -12.34 8.08
C TYR A 180 -3.83 -12.29 9.56
#